data_AF-A0A2M7A3A7-F1
#
_entry.id   AF-A0A2M7A3A7-F1
#
_cell.length_a   1.000
_cell.length_b   1.000
_cell.length_c   1.000
_cell.angle_alpha   90.00
_cell.angle_beta   90.00
_cell.angle_gamma   90.00
#
_symmetry.space_group_name_H-M   'P 1'
#
loop_
_entity.id
_entity.type
_entity.pdbx_description
1 polymer ?
#
loop_
_entity_poly.entity_id
_entity_poly.type
_entity_poly.pdbx_seq_one_letter_code
_entity_poly.pdbx_strand_id
1 'polypeptide(L)'
;MRGLGQDQQESSLLIYSCENFLINYLGAPMGPGLPIYRRRFPALKKSGVKYISSLEGCKAWGYGAPLNYLAAKLMWDADADGEAIFEDWLACAYGPAAAKMGKLFRFLDTVMSDFMRSLPADDNFRRVYEMPMDAVTQVWTNHYWDIEALYKDALADAETAVQRERIEMFGDNMILLNRVLAEVDLVNNLDQSVFHRSPEEYARFQESHSLLSTIPYYEAKTYSGGKEPSLFIPVKRQAAIPHIPQGTAAPVIDGMLDDAAWEKVAVLDGFTPIRSKKPALQDTTVRAIHDGERLYLAATCVDKEIMQKVRDRDDTGIYSDDCLEVFMGAPGSPKFWHLTVNAANSQWDALTHRTQSQLATNRAWRSATRIAGDRWCLEICLPLTEEERKLGPGGLGFNLGREDYPAREFSTWSGVSECFPEYSEFGRLVLAPLKTQVVYENGFEETNDFSFWQAGSPRVDGLEKAESNGFLKQEYCGTSEEAAVSGRKSLKIAVAFKKKTRDFAFAGWRGPNLDLKVEKALYLSGRFKVQERDPTRLQVRIAAVVSGIPKGKESEMTQTLLGQGGNNEPVKLGDGWYYASLNLSELLSGWREPRLCYLAIIMQKSGGFTDEKVTVYVDDLRLADTPSVLK
;
A
#
# COMPACT_ATOMS: atom_id res chain seq x y z
N MET A 1 26.52 26.93 0.24
CA MET A 1 27.92 27.39 0.42
C MET A 1 28.91 26.25 0.19
N ARG A 2 29.52 26.16 -1.00
CA ARG A 2 30.84 25.57 -1.26
C ARG A 2 31.36 26.20 -2.55
N GLY A 3 32.49 26.91 -2.48
CA GLY A 3 33.21 27.43 -3.64
C GLY A 3 33.39 28.94 -3.71
N LEU A 4 34.01 29.57 -2.71
CA LEU A 4 34.72 30.84 -2.89
C LEU A 4 36.03 30.79 -2.09
N GLY A 5 37.14 31.15 -2.75
CA GLY A 5 38.51 31.08 -2.23
C GLY A 5 38.79 32.10 -1.12
N GLN A 6 39.88 31.86 -0.38
CA GLN A 6 40.25 32.52 0.87
C GLN A 6 40.68 34.01 0.80
N ASP A 7 40.58 34.68 -0.36
CA ASP A 7 41.12 36.04 -0.55
C ASP A 7 40.06 37.15 -0.73
N GLN A 8 38.87 37.02 -0.12
CA GLN A 8 37.87 38.11 -0.09
C GLN A 8 37.41 38.45 1.34
N GLN A 9 38.39 38.69 2.20
CA GLN A 9 38.17 39.09 3.59
C GLN A 9 38.40 40.59 3.80
N GLU A 10 37.92 41.46 2.88
CA GLU A 10 37.80 42.90 3.13
C GLU A 10 36.49 43.47 2.53
N SER A 11 35.64 44.02 3.40
CA SER A 11 34.46 44.88 3.14
C SER A 11 33.22 44.31 2.43
N SER A 12 32.27 43.83 3.25
CA SER A 12 30.80 43.92 3.10
C SER A 12 30.13 43.52 1.76
N LEU A 13 30.30 42.26 1.37
CA LEU A 13 29.46 41.58 0.37
C LEU A 13 28.32 40.82 1.08
N LEU A 14 27.05 41.14 0.81
CA LEU A 14 25.92 40.26 1.17
C LEU A 14 25.52 39.44 -0.06
N ILE A 15 25.40 38.12 0.14
CA ILE A 15 25.04 37.14 -0.88
C ILE A 15 23.52 36.91 -0.85
N TYR A 16 22.89 37.11 -2.02
CA TYR A 16 21.59 36.62 -2.50
C TYR A 16 20.35 36.92 -1.62
N SER A 17 19.44 37.79 -2.07
CA SER A 17 18.10 37.87 -1.47
C SER A 17 16.97 38.04 -2.49
N CYS A 18 15.92 37.27 -2.26
CA CYS A 18 14.62 37.37 -2.91
C CYS A 18 13.57 37.20 -1.80
N GLU A 19 13.21 38.31 -1.16
CA GLU A 19 12.67 38.27 0.21
C GLU A 19 11.20 37.87 0.29
N ASN A 20 10.51 37.92 -0.85
CA ASN A 20 9.14 37.45 -1.01
C ASN A 20 9.01 36.51 -2.22
N PHE A 21 10.13 35.92 -2.68
CA PHE A 21 10.13 34.99 -3.80
C PHE A 21 9.96 33.56 -3.28
N LEU A 22 8.84 32.97 -3.67
CA LEU A 22 8.58 31.55 -3.62
C LEU A 22 8.40 31.07 -5.05
N ILE A 23 9.07 29.99 -5.40
CA ILE A 23 8.81 29.24 -6.61
C ILE A 23 7.35 28.79 -6.55
N ASN A 24 6.52 29.38 -7.41
CA ASN A 24 5.09 29.23 -7.39
C ASN A 24 4.59 28.68 -8.72
N TYR A 25 4.47 27.37 -8.80
CA TYR A 25 3.95 26.72 -10.00
C TYR A 25 2.41 26.66 -10.02
N LEU A 26 1.74 27.03 -8.93
CA LEU A 26 0.32 26.76 -8.70
C LEU A 26 -0.58 27.93 -9.14
N GLY A 27 0.00 29.00 -9.68
CA GLY A 27 -0.73 30.21 -10.08
C GLY A 27 -1.19 31.08 -8.91
N ALA A 28 -0.72 30.81 -7.69
CA ALA A 28 -1.16 31.45 -6.46
C ALA A 28 -0.58 32.87 -6.28
N PRO A 29 -1.27 33.98 -6.64
CA PRO A 29 -0.62 35.29 -6.71
C PRO A 29 -0.21 35.77 -5.32
N MET A 30 0.99 36.36 -5.20
CA MET A 30 1.52 36.88 -3.94
C MET A 30 1.48 38.41 -3.89
N GLY A 31 1.41 38.95 -2.68
CA GLY A 31 1.58 40.37 -2.45
C GLY A 31 3.03 40.83 -2.70
N PRO A 32 3.28 42.15 -2.75
CA PRO A 32 4.61 42.71 -3.00
C PRO A 32 5.57 42.64 -1.79
N GLY A 33 5.12 42.20 -0.61
CA GLY A 33 5.96 42.07 0.58
C GLY A 33 6.33 43.40 1.23
N LEU A 34 5.43 44.40 1.20
CA LEU A 34 5.69 45.74 1.77
C LEU A 34 6.23 45.72 3.22
N PRO A 35 5.71 44.86 4.13
CA PRO A 35 6.21 44.81 5.50
C PRO A 35 7.68 44.37 5.62
N ILE A 36 8.15 43.55 4.67
CA ILE A 36 9.51 43.02 4.63
C ILE A 36 10.47 44.14 4.22
N TYR A 37 10.16 44.79 3.09
CA TYR A 37 11.00 45.84 2.51
C TYR A 37 11.12 47.08 3.40
N ARG A 38 10.06 47.47 4.11
CA ARG A 38 10.10 48.58 5.09
C ARG A 38 11.17 48.39 6.17
N ARG A 39 11.55 47.14 6.49
CA ARG A 39 12.54 46.85 7.53
C ARG A 39 13.92 46.54 6.96
N ARG A 40 13.97 45.85 5.82
CA ARG A 40 15.18 45.22 5.34
C ARG A 40 16.22 46.19 4.80
N PHE A 41 15.87 46.99 3.80
CA PHE A 41 16.84 47.89 3.16
C PHE A 41 17.47 48.87 4.15
N PRO A 42 16.70 49.48 5.09
CA PRO A 42 17.28 50.26 6.19
C PRO A 42 18.22 49.44 7.08
N ALA A 43 17.88 48.18 7.39
CA ALA A 43 18.74 47.30 8.18
C ALA A 43 20.03 46.92 7.45
N LEU A 44 19.99 46.63 6.15
CA LEU A 44 21.16 46.35 5.32
C LEU A 44 22.12 47.53 5.30
N LYS A 45 21.58 48.74 5.08
CA LYS A 45 22.34 50.00 5.15
C LYS A 45 22.99 50.18 6.52
N LYS A 46 22.23 49.98 7.60
CA LYS A 46 22.74 50.07 8.99
C LYS A 46 23.85 49.05 9.29
N SER A 47 23.78 47.87 8.69
CA SER A 47 24.80 46.82 8.83
C SER A 47 26.05 47.04 7.97
N GLY A 48 26.11 48.13 7.19
CA GLY A 48 27.27 48.45 6.35
C GLY A 48 27.37 47.62 5.06
N VAL A 49 26.28 46.94 4.67
CA VAL A 49 26.20 46.22 3.38
C VAL A 49 26.19 47.26 2.26
N LYS A 50 27.15 47.15 1.33
CA LYS A 50 27.30 48.10 0.21
C LYS A 50 26.87 47.52 -1.14
N TYR A 51 26.83 46.20 -1.26
CA TYR A 51 26.57 45.52 -2.53
C TYR A 51 25.66 44.31 -2.32
N ILE A 52 24.76 44.09 -3.27
CA ILE A 52 23.94 42.89 -3.41
C ILE A 52 24.45 42.16 -4.67
N SER A 53 25.00 40.96 -4.50
CA SER A 53 25.60 40.21 -5.62
C SER A 53 24.58 39.60 -6.58
N SER A 54 23.32 39.42 -6.14
CA SER A 54 22.22 38.86 -6.92
C SER A 54 20.88 39.19 -6.26
N LEU A 55 19.91 39.64 -7.07
CA LEU A 55 18.51 39.83 -6.69
C LEU A 55 17.65 38.99 -7.64
N GLU A 56 16.82 38.10 -7.10
CA GLU A 56 15.81 37.39 -7.91
C GLU A 56 14.48 38.14 -7.88
N GLY A 57 14.01 38.52 -9.07
CA GLY A 57 12.69 39.10 -9.26
C GLY A 57 11.65 38.04 -9.62
N CYS A 58 10.38 38.43 -9.54
CA CYS A 58 9.28 37.58 -9.99
C CYS A 58 8.93 37.91 -11.45
N LYS A 59 9.01 36.90 -12.34
CA LYS A 59 8.74 37.07 -13.77
C LYS A 59 7.25 37.32 -14.07
N ALA A 60 6.36 36.70 -13.28
CA ALA A 60 4.91 36.81 -13.39
C ALA A 60 4.44 38.25 -13.17
N TRP A 61 4.40 39.03 -14.25
CA TRP A 61 4.22 40.48 -14.19
C TRP A 61 2.97 40.88 -13.41
N GLY A 62 1.87 40.15 -13.58
CA GLY A 62 0.56 40.44 -12.98
C GLY A 62 0.58 40.65 -11.46
N TYR A 63 1.48 39.99 -10.73
CA TYR A 63 1.68 40.23 -9.30
C TYR A 63 3.14 40.56 -8.90
N GLY A 64 4.11 40.18 -9.73
CA GLY A 64 5.55 40.34 -9.47
C GLY A 64 6.12 41.70 -9.89
N ALA A 65 5.46 42.44 -10.79
CA ALA A 65 5.94 43.74 -11.22
C ALA A 65 6.10 44.80 -10.09
N PRO A 66 5.15 44.97 -9.15
CA PRO A 66 5.33 45.93 -8.06
C PRO A 66 6.50 45.56 -7.15
N LEU A 67 6.67 44.26 -6.87
CA LEU A 67 7.79 43.71 -6.11
C LEU A 67 9.13 44.10 -6.75
N ASN A 68 9.28 43.82 -8.05
CA ASN A 68 10.51 44.08 -8.78
C ASN A 68 10.84 45.59 -8.80
N TYR A 69 9.83 46.43 -9.01
CA TYR A 69 10.00 47.89 -9.02
C TYR A 69 10.40 48.42 -7.64
N LEU A 70 9.71 47.98 -6.59
CA LEU A 70 10.00 48.37 -5.21
C LEU A 70 11.43 47.98 -4.82
N ALA A 71 11.84 46.74 -5.11
CA ALA A 71 13.19 46.28 -4.84
C ALA A 71 14.23 47.12 -5.60
N ALA A 72 14.00 47.42 -6.89
CA ALA A 72 14.90 48.27 -7.68
C ALA A 72 15.07 49.68 -7.09
N LYS A 73 13.97 50.30 -6.66
CA LYS A 73 14.00 51.65 -6.06
C LYS A 73 14.68 51.66 -4.69
N LEU A 74 14.44 50.66 -3.85
CA LEU A 74 15.06 50.58 -2.52
C LEU A 74 16.53 50.13 -2.56
N MET A 75 16.96 49.44 -3.62
CA MET A 75 18.38 49.23 -3.90
C MET A 75 19.09 50.55 -4.25
N TRP A 76 18.39 51.46 -4.95
CA TRP A 76 18.91 52.78 -5.29
C TRP A 76 18.94 53.72 -4.07
N ASP A 77 17.86 53.74 -3.30
CA ASP A 77 17.75 54.50 -2.06
C ASP A 77 17.08 53.68 -0.95
N ALA A 78 17.91 53.14 -0.06
CA ALA A 78 17.46 52.26 1.03
C ALA A 78 16.66 52.98 2.13
N ASP A 79 16.66 54.31 2.18
CA ASP A 79 15.87 55.09 3.14
C ASP A 79 14.56 55.61 2.54
N ALA A 80 14.31 55.37 1.25
CA ALA A 80 13.10 55.83 0.59
C ALA A 80 11.83 55.19 1.18
N ASP A 81 10.73 55.93 1.16
CA ASP A 81 9.43 55.42 1.62
C ASP A 81 8.88 54.40 0.64
N GLY A 82 9.01 53.11 0.99
CA GLY A 82 8.51 52.01 0.19
C GLY A 82 7.00 52.04 -0.08
N GLU A 83 6.20 52.63 0.81
CA GLU A 83 4.75 52.77 0.59
C GLU A 83 4.48 53.80 -0.50
N ALA A 84 5.17 54.94 -0.46
CA ALA A 84 5.05 55.98 -1.47
C ALA A 84 5.54 55.50 -2.84
N ILE A 85 6.63 54.73 -2.89
CA ILE A 85 7.13 54.08 -4.11
C ILE A 85 6.08 53.13 -4.70
N PHE A 86 5.43 52.34 -3.85
CA PHE A 86 4.41 51.39 -4.27
C PHE A 86 3.17 52.09 -4.80
N GLU A 87 2.67 53.13 -4.12
CA GLU A 87 1.52 53.92 -4.58
C GLU A 87 1.80 54.67 -5.90
N ASP A 88 3.00 55.24 -6.05
CA ASP A 88 3.44 55.86 -7.33
C ASP A 88 3.43 54.84 -8.47
N TRP A 89 3.93 53.63 -8.20
CA TRP A 89 3.90 52.55 -9.18
C TRP A 89 2.47 52.14 -9.56
N LEU A 90 1.58 51.99 -8.57
CA LEU A 90 0.17 51.64 -8.81
C LEU A 90 -0.53 52.70 -9.66
N ALA A 91 -0.33 53.98 -9.35
CA ALA A 91 -0.91 55.09 -10.11
C ALA A 91 -0.47 55.06 -11.59
N CYS A 92 0.82 54.81 -11.84
CA CYS A 92 1.37 54.68 -13.19
C CYS A 92 0.89 53.41 -13.91
N ALA A 93 0.79 52.29 -13.17
CA ALA A 93 0.43 50.99 -13.73
C ALA A 93 -1.06 50.90 -14.10
N TYR A 94 -1.93 51.41 -13.21
CA TYR A 94 -3.36 51.10 -13.19
C TYR A 94 -4.29 52.32 -13.27
N GLY A 95 -3.77 53.56 -13.12
CA GLY A 95 -4.59 54.77 -13.19
C GLY A 95 -5.72 54.76 -12.14
N PRO A 96 -7.00 54.96 -12.52
CA PRO A 96 -8.12 54.97 -11.56
C PRO A 96 -8.24 53.67 -10.74
N ALA A 97 -7.85 52.53 -11.30
CA ALA A 97 -7.86 51.25 -10.59
C ALA A 97 -6.75 51.10 -9.53
N ALA A 98 -5.82 52.08 -9.42
CA ALA A 98 -4.66 52.00 -8.52
C ALA A 98 -5.03 51.72 -7.07
N ALA A 99 -6.00 52.44 -6.50
CA ALA A 99 -6.41 52.24 -5.12
C ALA A 99 -6.97 50.84 -4.86
N LYS A 100 -7.72 50.29 -5.84
CA LYS A 100 -8.33 48.96 -5.76
C LYS A 100 -7.30 47.84 -5.91
N MET A 101 -6.36 47.98 -6.86
CA MET A 101 -5.21 47.07 -6.96
C MET A 101 -4.33 47.14 -5.72
N GLY A 102 -4.12 48.33 -5.15
CA GLY A 102 -3.40 48.50 -3.89
C GLY A 102 -4.10 47.79 -2.73
N LYS A 103 -5.43 47.80 -2.67
CA LYS A 103 -6.21 47.03 -1.70
C LYS A 103 -6.00 45.53 -1.90
N LEU A 104 -6.03 45.04 -3.14
CA LEU A 104 -5.80 43.64 -3.49
C LEU A 104 -4.41 43.17 -3.04
N PHE A 105 -3.35 43.90 -3.38
CA PHE A 105 -1.98 43.54 -3.02
C PHE A 105 -1.75 43.52 -1.50
N ARG A 106 -2.31 44.51 -0.78
CA ARG A 106 -2.22 44.54 0.69
C ARG A 106 -3.02 43.42 1.33
N PHE A 107 -4.15 43.04 0.74
CA PHE A 107 -4.91 41.87 1.18
C PHE A 107 -4.04 40.61 1.09
N LEU A 108 -3.36 40.38 -0.05
CA LEU A 108 -2.44 39.25 -0.23
C LEU A 108 -1.28 39.28 0.79
N ASP A 109 -0.64 40.43 1.02
CA ASP A 109 0.41 40.58 2.04
C ASP A 109 -0.11 40.26 3.45
N THR A 110 -1.36 40.64 3.75
CA THR A 110 -1.99 40.41 5.05
C THR A 110 -2.25 38.94 5.29
N VAL A 111 -2.97 38.28 4.37
CA VAL A 111 -3.32 36.85 4.53
C VAL A 111 -2.08 35.95 4.59
N MET A 112 -1.04 36.27 3.79
CA MET A 112 0.23 35.57 3.86
C MET A 112 0.97 35.84 5.17
N SER A 113 0.97 37.08 5.66
CA SER A 113 1.59 37.41 6.95
C SER A 113 0.90 36.69 8.11
N ASP A 114 -0.41 36.55 8.07
CA ASP A 114 -1.18 35.89 9.12
C ASP A 114 -0.93 34.37 9.12
N PHE A 115 -0.91 33.75 7.94
CA PHE A 115 -0.47 32.36 7.80
C PHE A 115 0.97 32.15 8.32
N MET A 116 1.91 33.02 7.97
CA MET A 116 3.29 32.92 8.44
C MET A 116 3.44 33.05 9.96
N ARG A 117 2.51 33.75 10.62
CA ARG A 117 2.45 33.89 12.08
C ARG A 117 1.76 32.71 12.76
N SER A 118 0.87 32.00 12.07
CA SER A 118 0.23 30.80 12.63
C SER A 118 1.17 29.59 12.65
N LEU A 119 2.24 29.58 11.85
CA LEU A 119 3.21 28.49 11.81
C LEU A 119 4.13 28.46 13.05
N PRO A 120 4.43 27.26 13.60
CA PRO A 120 5.40 27.08 14.69
C PRO A 120 6.76 27.73 14.43
N ALA A 121 7.50 28.06 15.50
CA ALA A 121 8.80 28.75 15.40
C ALA A 121 9.84 27.95 14.60
N ASP A 122 9.79 26.62 14.69
CA ASP A 122 10.67 25.64 14.06
C ASP A 122 10.13 25.05 12.75
N ASP A 123 9.02 25.60 12.24
CA ASP A 123 8.38 25.10 11.03
C ASP A 123 9.30 25.17 9.79
N ASN A 124 9.30 24.09 9.02
CA ASN A 124 10.13 23.94 7.82
C ASN A 124 9.74 24.92 6.71
N PHE A 125 8.52 25.47 6.69
CA PHE A 125 8.07 26.47 5.73
C PHE A 125 9.07 27.63 5.61
N ARG A 126 9.67 28.07 6.72
CA ARG A 126 10.67 29.16 6.74
C ARG A 126 11.99 28.80 6.05
N ARG A 127 12.14 27.57 5.56
CA ARG A 127 13.35 27.02 4.93
C ARG A 127 13.09 26.49 3.51
N VAL A 128 11.85 26.53 3.02
CA VAL A 128 11.48 26.05 1.67
C VAL A 128 11.43 27.22 0.71
N TYR A 129 11.88 26.99 -0.52
CA TYR A 129 11.84 27.98 -1.61
C TYR A 129 10.67 27.75 -2.58
N GLU A 130 9.88 26.70 -2.37
CA GLU A 130 8.70 26.36 -3.17
C GLU A 130 7.42 26.65 -2.39
N MET A 131 6.39 27.15 -3.08
CA MET A 131 5.06 27.36 -2.51
C MET A 131 4.50 26.00 -2.06
N PRO A 132 4.39 25.75 -0.74
CA PRO A 132 3.92 24.47 -0.28
C PRO A 132 2.39 24.43 -0.22
N MET A 133 1.91 23.20 -0.20
CA MET A 133 0.50 22.84 -0.28
C MET A 133 -0.35 23.45 0.83
N ASP A 134 0.17 23.46 2.05
CA ASP A 134 -0.48 24.02 3.24
C ASP A 134 -0.77 25.52 3.08
N ALA A 135 0.16 26.29 2.52
CA ALA A 135 -0.10 27.71 2.21
C ALA A 135 -1.21 27.87 1.17
N VAL A 136 -1.19 27.09 0.08
CA VAL A 136 -2.26 27.17 -0.94
C VAL A 136 -3.62 26.79 -0.35
N THR A 137 -3.65 25.74 0.47
CA THR A 137 -4.87 25.21 1.09
C THR A 137 -5.36 25.97 2.33
N GLN A 138 -4.58 26.88 2.89
CA GLN A 138 -4.98 27.71 4.03
C GLN A 138 -5.17 29.19 3.66
N VAL A 139 -4.48 29.68 2.65
CA VAL A 139 -4.57 31.07 2.21
C VAL A 139 -5.48 31.20 1.00
N TRP A 140 -5.11 30.59 -0.13
CA TRP A 140 -5.79 30.85 -1.39
C TRP A 140 -7.15 30.16 -1.51
N THR A 141 -7.31 28.97 -0.97
CA THR A 141 -8.64 28.30 -0.90
C THR A 141 -9.64 29.11 -0.09
N ASN A 142 -9.24 29.59 1.09
CA ASN A 142 -10.11 30.31 2.03
C ASN A 142 -10.47 31.70 1.53
N HIS A 143 -9.59 32.32 0.74
CA HIS A 143 -9.75 33.68 0.25
C HIS A 143 -9.97 33.78 -1.26
N TYR A 144 -10.26 32.66 -1.93
CA TYR A 144 -10.40 32.61 -3.39
C TYR A 144 -11.42 33.64 -3.90
N TRP A 145 -12.61 33.63 -3.30
CA TRP A 145 -13.71 34.52 -3.66
C TRP A 145 -13.45 35.98 -3.26
N ASP A 146 -12.72 36.22 -2.16
CA ASP A 146 -12.30 37.57 -1.76
C ASP A 146 -11.35 38.17 -2.81
N ILE A 147 -10.37 37.38 -3.27
CA ILE A 147 -9.41 37.78 -4.32
C ILE A 147 -10.14 38.04 -5.63
N GLU A 148 -11.07 37.16 -6.04
CA GLU A 148 -11.87 37.36 -7.24
C GLU A 148 -12.72 38.64 -7.17
N ALA A 149 -13.34 38.93 -6.02
CA ALA A 149 -14.12 40.14 -5.84
C ALA A 149 -13.26 41.41 -5.95
N LEU A 150 -12.08 41.42 -5.32
CA LEU A 150 -11.13 42.54 -5.41
C LEU A 150 -10.61 42.73 -6.84
N TYR A 151 -10.35 41.63 -7.56
CA TYR A 151 -9.96 41.65 -8.96
C TYR A 151 -11.05 42.27 -9.84
N LYS A 152 -12.29 41.80 -9.71
CA LYS A 152 -13.44 42.32 -10.47
C LYS A 152 -13.64 43.82 -10.25
N ASP A 153 -13.55 44.25 -9.00
CA ASP A 153 -13.68 45.65 -8.63
C ASP A 153 -12.58 46.51 -9.26
N ALA A 154 -11.33 46.05 -9.25
CA ALA A 154 -10.22 46.74 -9.90
C ALA A 154 -10.33 46.77 -11.43
N LEU A 155 -10.71 45.66 -12.05
CA LEU A 155 -10.87 45.53 -13.50
C LEU A 155 -11.97 46.45 -14.06
N ALA A 156 -13.01 46.73 -13.26
CA ALA A 156 -14.10 47.63 -13.63
C ALA A 156 -13.63 49.09 -13.81
N ASP A 157 -12.55 49.49 -13.13
CA ASP A 157 -12.02 50.87 -13.15
C ASP A 157 -10.86 51.07 -14.14
N ALA A 158 -10.53 50.05 -14.95
CA ALA A 158 -9.52 50.18 -15.98
C ALA A 158 -10.06 51.00 -17.17
N GLU A 159 -9.46 52.18 -17.41
CA GLU A 159 -9.89 53.11 -18.48
C GLU A 159 -9.22 52.84 -19.83
N THR A 160 -7.98 52.35 -19.80
CA THR A 160 -7.19 52.10 -21.01
C THR A 160 -6.96 50.60 -21.23
N ALA A 161 -6.76 50.21 -22.50
CA ALA A 161 -6.43 48.84 -22.86
C ALA A 161 -5.18 48.32 -22.13
N VAL A 162 -4.15 49.16 -21.97
CA VAL A 162 -2.91 48.80 -21.28
C VAL A 162 -3.13 48.59 -19.77
N GLN A 163 -3.94 49.42 -19.12
CA GLN A 163 -4.28 49.21 -17.70
C GLN A 163 -5.09 47.93 -17.51
N ARG A 164 -6.05 47.67 -18.40
CA ARG A 164 -6.86 46.44 -18.41
C ARG A 164 -5.99 45.21 -18.59
N GLU A 165 -5.12 45.19 -19.60
CA GLU A 165 -4.20 44.10 -19.90
C GLU A 165 -3.33 43.76 -18.69
N ARG A 166 -2.80 44.77 -18.00
CA ARG A 166 -1.99 44.61 -16.78
C ARG A 166 -2.76 43.95 -15.64
N ILE A 167 -4.04 44.28 -15.46
CA ILE A 167 -4.90 43.63 -14.47
C ILE A 167 -5.24 42.20 -14.95
N GLU A 168 -5.52 41.99 -16.23
CA GLU A 168 -5.78 40.66 -16.81
C GLU A 168 -4.59 39.71 -16.63
N MET A 169 -3.34 40.18 -16.68
CA MET A 169 -2.16 39.38 -16.34
C MET A 169 -2.18 38.85 -14.89
N PHE A 170 -2.82 39.56 -13.94
CA PHE A 170 -3.09 39.00 -12.61
C PHE A 170 -4.15 37.88 -12.70
N GLY A 171 -5.21 38.12 -13.49
CA GLY A 171 -6.26 37.15 -13.77
C GLY A 171 -5.75 35.85 -14.42
N ASP A 172 -4.75 35.91 -15.28
CA ASP A 172 -4.12 34.74 -15.90
C ASP A 172 -3.54 33.78 -14.84
N ASN A 173 -2.95 34.32 -13.77
CA ASN A 173 -2.46 33.51 -12.65
C ASN A 173 -3.64 32.85 -11.90
N MET A 174 -4.75 33.57 -11.75
CA MET A 174 -5.98 33.04 -11.14
C MET A 174 -6.68 31.96 -11.99
N ILE A 175 -6.54 31.98 -13.33
CA ILE A 175 -7.01 30.90 -14.21
C ILE A 175 -6.25 29.60 -13.93
N LEU A 176 -4.91 29.70 -13.81
CA LEU A 176 -4.09 28.55 -13.43
C LEU A 176 -4.47 28.04 -12.02
N LEU A 177 -4.58 28.94 -11.05
CA LEU A 177 -4.98 28.58 -9.69
C LEU A 177 -6.37 27.93 -9.64
N ASN A 178 -7.35 28.44 -10.41
CA ASN A 178 -8.68 27.85 -10.51
C ASN A 178 -8.60 26.39 -10.96
N ARG A 179 -7.84 26.13 -12.04
CA ARG A 179 -7.65 24.78 -12.58
C ARG A 179 -7.01 23.85 -11.56
N VAL A 180 -5.96 24.32 -10.89
CA VAL A 180 -5.20 23.58 -9.89
C VAL A 180 -6.04 23.28 -8.65
N LEU A 181 -6.88 24.21 -8.19
CA LEU A 181 -7.80 24.01 -7.07
C LEU A 181 -8.97 23.07 -7.41
N ALA A 182 -9.39 23.02 -8.67
CA ALA A 182 -10.44 22.11 -9.13
C ALA A 182 -10.05 20.63 -9.01
N GLU A 183 -8.75 20.30 -9.00
CA GLU A 183 -8.22 18.95 -8.81
C GLU A 183 -8.43 18.40 -7.39
N VAL A 184 -8.46 19.29 -6.38
CA VAL A 184 -8.48 18.91 -4.96
C VAL A 184 -9.79 19.20 -4.23
N ASP A 185 -10.77 19.80 -4.92
CA ASP A 185 -12.13 20.09 -4.42
C ASP A 185 -12.18 20.84 -3.08
N LEU A 186 -11.24 21.76 -2.88
CA LEU A 186 -11.14 22.53 -1.62
C LEU A 186 -11.88 23.87 -1.67
N VAL A 187 -12.39 24.27 -2.84
CA VAL A 187 -13.18 25.49 -3.01
C VAL A 187 -14.49 25.12 -3.71
N ASN A 188 -15.60 25.42 -3.04
CA ASN A 188 -16.94 25.14 -3.56
C ASN A 188 -17.29 26.06 -4.73
N ASN A 189 -17.99 25.51 -5.72
CA ASN A 189 -18.53 26.24 -6.88
C ASN A 189 -17.49 26.96 -7.74
N LEU A 190 -16.26 26.41 -7.85
CA LEU A 190 -15.19 26.99 -8.67
C LEU A 190 -15.55 27.16 -10.14
N ASP A 191 -16.50 26.38 -10.65
CA ASP A 191 -17.07 26.47 -11.99
C ASP A 191 -17.81 27.80 -12.25
N GLN A 192 -18.24 28.49 -11.19
CA GLN A 192 -18.90 29.81 -11.27
C GLN A 192 -17.91 30.98 -11.30
N SER A 193 -16.62 30.72 -11.08
CA SER A 193 -15.58 31.76 -11.10
C SER A 193 -15.40 32.35 -12.49
N VAL A 194 -15.09 33.66 -12.57
CA VAL A 194 -14.68 34.27 -13.85
C VAL A 194 -13.37 33.72 -14.41
N PHE A 195 -12.60 33.01 -13.58
CA PHE A 195 -11.35 32.36 -13.95
C PHE A 195 -11.54 30.91 -14.41
N HIS A 196 -12.74 30.35 -14.28
CA HIS A 196 -13.03 29.01 -14.78
C HIS A 196 -12.88 28.94 -16.30
N ARG A 197 -12.30 27.85 -16.79
CA ARG A 197 -12.17 27.53 -18.22
C ARG A 197 -12.54 26.07 -18.42
N SER A 198 -13.31 25.79 -19.46
CA SER A 198 -13.48 24.42 -19.96
C SER A 198 -12.12 23.82 -20.36
N PRO A 199 -11.98 22.49 -20.45
CA PRO A 199 -10.73 21.86 -20.90
C PRO A 199 -10.19 22.43 -22.21
N GLU A 200 -11.06 22.68 -23.19
CA GLU A 200 -10.69 23.25 -24.49
C GLU A 200 -10.25 24.71 -24.39
N GLU A 201 -10.93 25.52 -23.58
CA GLU A 201 -10.55 26.92 -23.35
C GLU A 201 -9.22 27.02 -22.59
N TYR A 202 -9.00 26.14 -21.62
CA TYR A 202 -7.76 26.08 -20.86
C TYR A 202 -6.58 25.66 -21.75
N ALA A 203 -6.78 24.69 -22.65
CA ALA A 203 -5.75 24.31 -23.63
C ALA A 203 -5.35 25.49 -24.53
N ARG A 204 -6.33 26.26 -25.05
CA ARG A 204 -6.05 27.47 -25.86
C ARG A 204 -5.36 28.56 -25.04
N PHE A 205 -5.77 28.72 -23.78
CA PHE A 205 -5.10 29.63 -22.84
C PHE A 205 -3.62 29.25 -22.67
N GLN A 206 -3.31 27.97 -22.48
CA GLN A 206 -1.94 27.48 -22.41
C GLN A 206 -1.16 27.74 -23.71
N GLU A 207 -1.76 27.49 -24.88
CA GLU A 207 -1.07 27.75 -26.16
C GLU A 207 -0.70 29.24 -26.31
N SER A 208 -1.64 30.13 -26.01
CA SER A 208 -1.46 31.59 -26.14
C SER A 208 -0.49 32.21 -25.12
N HIS A 209 -0.33 31.60 -23.95
CA HIS A 209 0.54 32.12 -22.87
C HIS A 209 1.89 31.39 -22.79
N SER A 210 2.16 30.49 -23.74
CA SER A 210 3.35 29.61 -23.76
C SER A 210 4.71 30.29 -23.82
N LEU A 211 4.75 31.55 -24.23
CA LEU A 211 5.99 32.34 -24.38
C LEU A 211 5.98 33.61 -23.52
N LEU A 212 4.90 33.85 -22.77
CA LEU A 212 4.74 35.05 -21.96
C LEU A 212 5.26 34.78 -20.55
N SER A 213 6.06 35.72 -20.01
CA SER A 213 6.51 35.67 -18.62
C SER A 213 5.39 35.94 -17.61
N THR A 214 4.12 35.92 -18.02
CA THR A 214 2.95 36.31 -17.22
C THR A 214 2.55 35.25 -16.18
N ILE A 215 2.99 33.99 -16.37
CA ILE A 215 2.66 32.86 -15.50
C ILE A 215 3.95 32.06 -15.21
N PRO A 216 4.29 31.73 -13.94
CA PRO A 216 5.49 30.94 -13.61
C PRO A 216 5.46 29.47 -14.11
N TYR A 217 4.34 29.07 -14.70
CA TYR A 217 4.01 27.72 -15.16
C TYR A 217 5.03 27.09 -16.13
N TYR A 218 5.64 27.87 -17.03
CA TYR A 218 6.56 27.32 -18.04
C TYR A 218 7.96 26.99 -17.48
N GLU A 219 8.37 27.64 -16.40
CA GLU A 219 9.59 27.26 -15.68
C GLU A 219 9.36 25.98 -14.86
N ALA A 220 8.15 25.80 -14.31
CA ALA A 220 7.72 24.57 -13.66
C ALA A 220 7.91 23.36 -14.56
N LYS A 221 7.47 23.45 -15.82
CA LYS A 221 7.56 22.38 -16.80
C LYS A 221 9.02 22.02 -17.12
N THR A 222 9.95 22.97 -16.97
CA THR A 222 11.37 22.73 -17.23
C THR A 222 12.08 22.12 -16.01
N TYR A 223 11.72 22.56 -14.79
CA TYR A 223 12.31 22.06 -13.53
C TYR A 223 11.68 20.75 -13.02
N SER A 224 10.40 20.50 -13.31
CA SER A 224 9.67 19.27 -12.94
C SER A 224 9.76 18.15 -13.97
N GLY A 225 10.63 18.27 -14.97
CA GLY A 225 10.79 17.27 -16.02
C GLY A 225 9.59 17.16 -16.98
N GLY A 226 8.84 18.23 -17.17
CA GLY A 226 7.74 18.31 -18.14
C GLY A 226 6.34 18.26 -17.55
N LYS A 227 6.21 18.08 -16.23
CA LYS A 227 4.91 17.85 -15.56
C LYS A 227 4.16 19.16 -15.32
N GLU A 228 2.84 19.09 -15.38
CA GLU A 228 2.01 20.23 -15.00
C GLU A 228 1.98 20.38 -13.47
N PRO A 229 1.83 21.61 -12.96
CA PRO A 229 1.62 21.83 -11.53
C PRO A 229 0.29 21.22 -11.09
N SER A 230 0.32 20.45 -10.01
CA SER A 230 -0.87 19.78 -9.46
C SER A 230 -0.85 19.86 -7.94
N LEU A 231 -2.03 20.01 -7.35
CA LEU A 231 -2.25 19.88 -5.89
C LEU A 231 -2.60 18.42 -5.51
N PHE A 232 -2.77 17.55 -6.49
CA PHE A 232 -3.17 16.18 -6.26
C PHE A 232 -2.01 15.40 -5.63
N ILE A 233 -2.28 14.82 -4.45
CA ILE A 233 -1.39 13.85 -3.82
C ILE A 233 -2.08 12.49 -3.94
N PRO A 234 -1.53 11.55 -4.72
CA PRO A 234 -2.03 10.19 -4.84
C PRO A 234 -2.20 9.50 -3.49
N VAL A 235 -3.40 9.02 -3.21
CA VAL A 235 -3.64 8.15 -2.06
C VAL A 235 -3.48 6.71 -2.51
N LYS A 236 -2.35 6.10 -2.14
CA LYS A 236 -2.11 4.66 -2.37
C LYS A 236 -3.08 3.84 -1.53
N ARG A 237 -3.98 3.11 -2.18
CA ARG A 237 -4.94 2.25 -1.49
C ARG A 237 -4.37 0.87 -1.23
N GLN A 238 -4.89 0.18 -0.23
CA GLN A 238 -4.57 -1.21 0.05
C GLN A 238 -5.86 -2.03 0.15
N ALA A 239 -5.89 -3.20 -0.48
CA ALA A 239 -6.96 -4.18 -0.38
C ALA A 239 -6.41 -5.52 0.10
N ALA A 240 -7.02 -6.08 1.13
CA ALA A 240 -6.79 -7.46 1.55
C ALA A 240 -7.81 -8.36 0.84
N ILE A 241 -7.32 -9.21 -0.06
CA ILE A 241 -8.16 -10.08 -0.88
C ILE A 241 -8.37 -11.39 -0.13
N PRO A 242 -9.61 -11.78 0.19
CA PRO A 242 -9.87 -13.02 0.90
C PRO A 242 -9.59 -14.24 0.03
N HIS A 243 -9.26 -15.35 0.69
CA HIS A 243 -9.25 -16.66 0.06
C HIS A 243 -10.69 -17.17 -0.14
N ILE A 244 -10.95 -17.89 -1.23
CA ILE A 244 -12.21 -18.63 -1.47
C ILE A 244 -12.47 -19.57 -0.27
N PRO A 245 -13.66 -19.52 0.36
CA PRO A 245 -13.97 -20.41 1.45
C PRO A 245 -13.88 -21.88 1.03
N GLN A 246 -13.35 -22.73 1.91
CA GLN A 246 -13.28 -24.16 1.66
C GLN A 246 -14.67 -24.74 1.34
N GLY A 247 -14.74 -25.58 0.30
CA GLY A 247 -16.00 -26.16 -0.18
C GLY A 247 -16.81 -25.26 -1.13
N THR A 248 -16.36 -24.02 -1.36
CA THR A 248 -16.92 -23.15 -2.41
C THR A 248 -16.15 -23.41 -3.71
N ALA A 249 -16.87 -23.61 -4.82
CA ALA A 249 -16.24 -23.75 -6.13
C ALA A 249 -15.58 -22.44 -6.56
N ALA A 250 -14.53 -22.53 -7.38
CA ALA A 250 -13.96 -21.35 -8.03
C ALA A 250 -15.00 -20.74 -9.00
N PRO A 251 -14.99 -19.40 -9.19
CA PRO A 251 -15.89 -18.75 -10.15
C PRO A 251 -15.75 -19.32 -11.56
N VAL A 252 -16.89 -19.45 -12.24
CA VAL A 252 -16.93 -19.77 -13.67
C VAL A 252 -16.78 -18.46 -14.42
N ILE A 253 -15.78 -18.35 -15.30
CA ILE A 253 -15.52 -17.11 -16.04
C ILE A 253 -16.45 -17.03 -17.24
N ASP A 254 -17.65 -16.51 -17.04
CA ASP A 254 -18.70 -16.37 -18.06
C ASP A 254 -19.35 -14.98 -18.12
N GLY A 255 -18.92 -14.07 -17.24
CA GLY A 255 -19.41 -12.69 -17.16
C GLY A 255 -20.69 -12.57 -16.32
N MET A 256 -21.17 -13.66 -15.71
CA MET A 256 -22.29 -13.67 -14.78
C MET A 256 -21.76 -13.65 -13.35
N LEU A 257 -22.08 -12.58 -12.61
CA LEU A 257 -21.57 -12.37 -11.26
C LEU A 257 -22.48 -13.05 -10.21
N ASP A 258 -22.92 -14.28 -10.49
CA ASP A 258 -23.89 -15.04 -9.69
C ASP A 258 -23.31 -16.27 -8.97
N ASP A 259 -22.03 -16.58 -9.18
CA ASP A 259 -21.32 -17.60 -8.40
C ASP A 259 -21.28 -17.30 -6.89
N ALA A 260 -21.44 -18.34 -6.09
CA ALA A 260 -21.36 -18.26 -4.62
C ALA A 260 -19.99 -17.72 -4.12
N ALA A 261 -18.93 -17.86 -4.92
CA ALA A 261 -17.61 -17.31 -4.60
C ALA A 261 -17.61 -15.77 -4.50
N TRP A 262 -18.58 -15.09 -5.14
CA TRP A 262 -18.67 -13.63 -5.14
C TRP A 262 -19.36 -13.03 -3.90
N GLU A 263 -19.87 -13.85 -2.97
CA GLU A 263 -20.60 -13.37 -1.78
C GLU A 263 -19.70 -12.75 -0.69
N LYS A 264 -18.50 -13.31 -0.47
CA LYS A 264 -17.59 -12.91 0.63
C LYS A 264 -16.23 -12.46 0.10
N VAL A 265 -16.26 -11.34 -0.60
CA VAL A 265 -15.13 -10.83 -1.39
C VAL A 265 -14.61 -9.50 -0.88
N ALA A 266 -13.40 -9.15 -1.31
CA ALA A 266 -12.97 -7.75 -1.23
C ALA A 266 -13.69 -6.95 -2.29
N VAL A 267 -14.15 -5.74 -1.94
CA VAL A 267 -14.76 -4.79 -2.88
C VAL A 267 -13.81 -3.61 -3.06
N LEU A 268 -13.48 -3.33 -4.31
CA LEU A 268 -12.61 -2.27 -4.79
C LEU A 268 -13.50 -1.30 -5.59
N ASP A 269 -13.95 -0.24 -4.92
CA ASP A 269 -14.90 0.76 -5.40
C ASP A 269 -14.31 2.18 -5.28
N GLY A 270 -15.12 3.22 -5.51
CA GLY A 270 -14.70 4.60 -5.30
C GLY A 270 -13.57 5.03 -6.24
N PHE A 271 -13.73 4.70 -7.52
CA PHE A 271 -12.80 5.14 -8.56
C PHE A 271 -12.82 6.67 -8.65
N THR A 272 -11.66 7.26 -8.91
CA THR A 272 -11.48 8.70 -9.04
C THR A 272 -10.80 9.03 -10.36
N PRO A 273 -11.19 10.10 -11.07
CA PRO A 273 -10.48 10.54 -12.26
C PRO A 273 -9.00 10.84 -11.98
N ILE A 274 -8.16 10.77 -13.01
CA ILE A 274 -6.75 11.20 -12.92
C ILE A 274 -6.67 12.62 -12.35
N ARG A 275 -5.76 12.84 -11.38
CA ARG A 275 -5.61 14.09 -10.63
C ARG A 275 -6.89 14.62 -9.97
N SER A 276 -7.80 13.75 -9.56
CA SER A 276 -9.04 14.15 -8.89
C SER A 276 -9.28 13.35 -7.61
N LYS A 277 -9.85 14.01 -6.61
CA LYS A 277 -10.44 13.33 -5.43
C LYS A 277 -11.94 13.12 -5.55
N LYS A 278 -12.57 13.65 -6.61
CA LYS A 278 -14.00 13.45 -6.87
C LYS A 278 -14.25 12.02 -7.34
N PRO A 279 -15.43 11.45 -7.01
CA PRO A 279 -15.85 10.20 -7.63
C PRO A 279 -15.85 10.32 -9.16
N ALA A 280 -15.58 9.20 -9.83
CA ALA A 280 -15.83 9.02 -11.25
C ALA A 280 -17.26 9.42 -11.63
N LEU A 281 -17.47 9.87 -12.86
CA LEU A 281 -18.79 10.24 -13.38
C LEU A 281 -19.76 9.06 -13.35
N GLN A 282 -19.26 7.84 -13.53
CA GLN A 282 -20.04 6.62 -13.49
C GLN A 282 -19.40 5.56 -12.59
N ASP A 283 -20.24 4.83 -11.85
CA ASP A 283 -19.79 3.91 -10.83
C ASP A 283 -19.13 2.66 -11.42
N THR A 284 -17.91 2.38 -10.96
CA THR A 284 -17.22 1.12 -11.20
C THR A 284 -16.95 0.41 -9.87
N THR A 285 -17.34 -0.86 -9.78
CA THR A 285 -17.10 -1.72 -8.61
C THR A 285 -16.40 -2.99 -9.05
N VAL A 286 -15.27 -3.32 -8.42
CA VAL A 286 -14.53 -4.56 -8.68
C VAL A 286 -14.51 -5.43 -7.43
N ARG A 287 -15.01 -6.66 -7.54
CA ARG A 287 -14.90 -7.71 -6.53
C ARG A 287 -13.63 -8.51 -6.77
N ALA A 288 -12.96 -8.91 -5.71
CA ALA A 288 -11.74 -9.70 -5.79
C ALA A 288 -11.71 -10.83 -4.76
N ILE A 289 -11.24 -12.01 -5.18
CA ILE A 289 -11.05 -13.19 -4.34
C ILE A 289 -9.91 -14.05 -4.92
N HIS A 290 -9.29 -14.93 -4.14
CA HIS A 290 -8.24 -15.84 -4.64
C HIS A 290 -8.37 -17.26 -4.10
N ASP A 291 -7.85 -18.26 -4.81
CA ASP A 291 -7.78 -19.65 -4.33
C ASP A 291 -6.36 -20.06 -3.89
N GLY A 292 -5.45 -19.09 -3.81
CA GLY A 292 -4.04 -19.32 -3.49
C GLY A 292 -3.16 -19.56 -4.71
N GLU A 293 -3.72 -20.02 -5.84
CA GLU A 293 -3.02 -20.19 -7.12
C GLU A 293 -3.40 -19.13 -8.15
N ARG A 294 -4.63 -18.62 -8.07
CA ARG A 294 -5.25 -17.67 -8.99
C ARG A 294 -5.90 -16.53 -8.23
N LEU A 295 -5.81 -15.35 -8.82
CA LEU A 295 -6.60 -14.18 -8.47
C LEU A 295 -7.80 -14.10 -9.42
N TYR A 296 -8.99 -13.89 -8.85
CA TYR A 296 -10.22 -13.70 -9.59
C TYR A 296 -10.72 -12.28 -9.36
N LEU A 297 -11.07 -11.58 -10.44
CA LEU A 297 -11.66 -10.25 -10.40
C LEU A 297 -13.01 -10.28 -11.10
N ALA A 298 -14.00 -9.58 -10.55
CA ALA A 298 -15.31 -9.39 -11.16
C ALA A 298 -15.70 -7.92 -11.11
N ALA A 299 -15.80 -7.26 -12.25
CA ALA A 299 -16.17 -5.86 -12.34
C ALA A 299 -17.63 -5.67 -12.76
N THR A 300 -18.25 -4.63 -12.22
CA THR A 300 -19.49 -4.04 -12.71
C THR A 300 -19.20 -2.58 -13.03
N CYS A 301 -19.31 -2.22 -14.30
CA CYS A 301 -19.09 -0.87 -14.82
C CYS A 301 -20.45 -0.32 -15.25
N VAL A 302 -20.97 0.66 -14.53
CA VAL A 302 -22.20 1.37 -14.92
C VAL A 302 -21.83 2.40 -15.97
N ASP A 303 -22.50 2.37 -17.12
CA ASP A 303 -22.26 3.29 -18.22
C ASP A 303 -23.59 3.69 -18.89
N LYS A 304 -23.85 4.99 -19.07
CA LYS A 304 -24.99 5.52 -19.81
C LYS A 304 -24.98 5.12 -21.29
N GLU A 305 -23.79 5.08 -21.87
CA GLU A 305 -23.52 4.63 -23.23
C GLU A 305 -22.33 3.67 -23.18
N ILE A 306 -22.47 2.48 -23.78
CA ILE A 306 -21.41 1.46 -23.81
C ILE A 306 -20.86 1.36 -25.23
N MET A 307 -19.66 1.88 -25.44
CA MET A 307 -18.87 1.69 -26.65
C MET A 307 -18.13 0.35 -26.58
N GLN A 308 -18.49 -0.57 -27.47
CA GLN A 308 -17.87 -1.89 -27.54
C GLN A 308 -17.53 -2.26 -28.99
N LYS A 309 -16.32 -2.75 -29.22
CA LYS A 309 -15.89 -3.27 -30.51
C LYS A 309 -15.13 -4.58 -30.31
N VAL A 310 -15.49 -5.60 -31.08
CA VAL A 310 -14.67 -6.82 -31.13
C VAL A 310 -13.37 -6.47 -31.86
N ARG A 311 -12.26 -6.78 -31.20
CA ARG A 311 -10.89 -6.55 -31.65
C ARG A 311 -10.08 -7.82 -31.61
N ASP A 312 -9.06 -7.84 -32.47
CA ASP A 312 -8.04 -8.86 -32.42
C ASP A 312 -7.24 -8.75 -31.11
N ARG A 313 -6.65 -9.88 -30.71
CA ARG A 313 -5.78 -9.94 -29.53
C ARG A 313 -4.64 -8.92 -29.69
N ASP A 314 -4.45 -8.11 -28.65
CA ASP A 314 -3.40 -7.08 -28.56
C ASP A 314 -3.54 -5.91 -29.57
N ASP A 315 -4.73 -5.69 -30.13
CA ASP A 315 -5.07 -4.46 -30.88
C ASP A 315 -5.02 -3.24 -29.95
N THR A 316 -4.15 -2.28 -30.26
CA THR A 316 -3.99 -1.04 -29.49
C THR A 316 -5.18 -0.11 -29.59
N GLY A 317 -6.11 -0.33 -30.53
CA GLY A 317 -7.36 0.41 -30.58
C GLY A 317 -8.31 0.10 -29.41
N ILE A 318 -8.00 -0.87 -28.53
CA ILE A 318 -8.80 -1.21 -27.35
C ILE A 318 -9.12 0.00 -26.45
N TYR A 319 -8.22 0.98 -26.40
CA TYR A 319 -8.35 2.25 -25.66
C TYR A 319 -9.26 3.29 -26.37
N SER A 320 -9.95 2.87 -27.43
CA SER A 320 -11.01 3.65 -28.09
C SER A 320 -12.41 3.08 -27.84
N ASP A 321 -12.50 2.15 -26.88
CA ASP A 321 -13.74 1.53 -26.41
C ASP A 321 -13.83 1.69 -24.88
N ASP A 322 -14.96 1.29 -24.31
CA ASP A 322 -15.03 1.07 -22.87
C ASP A 322 -14.16 -0.11 -22.46
N CYS A 323 -13.14 0.14 -21.63
CA CYS A 323 -12.28 -0.91 -21.08
C CYS A 323 -11.95 -0.76 -19.60
N LEU A 324 -11.59 -1.90 -19.00
CA LEU A 324 -11.02 -1.99 -17.65
C LEU A 324 -9.58 -2.52 -17.77
N GLU A 325 -8.68 -1.90 -17.03
CA GLU A 325 -7.26 -2.17 -17.04
C GLU A 325 -6.80 -2.63 -15.66
N VAL A 326 -5.93 -3.65 -15.64
CA VAL A 326 -5.34 -4.24 -14.44
C VAL A 326 -3.83 -4.06 -14.52
N PHE A 327 -3.26 -3.39 -13.53
CA PHE A 327 -1.83 -3.18 -13.40
C PHE A 327 -1.31 -3.96 -12.20
N MET A 328 -0.31 -4.83 -12.40
CA MET A 328 0.24 -5.58 -11.28
C MET A 328 1.70 -5.98 -11.42
N GLY A 329 2.43 -5.93 -10.32
CA GLY A 329 3.81 -6.38 -10.26
C GLY A 329 4.37 -6.36 -8.85
N ALA A 330 5.69 -6.52 -8.75
CA ALA A 330 6.36 -6.31 -7.47
C ALA A 330 6.13 -4.85 -7.00
N PRO A 331 5.94 -4.60 -5.71
CA PRO A 331 5.56 -3.27 -5.25
C PRO A 331 6.58 -2.18 -5.55
N GLY A 332 6.14 -1.09 -6.19
CA GLY A 332 7.01 0.00 -6.64
C GLY A 332 7.95 -0.36 -7.78
N SER A 333 7.81 -1.56 -8.38
CA SER A 333 8.62 -1.99 -9.51
C SER A 333 8.24 -1.23 -10.77
N PRO A 334 9.22 -0.70 -11.54
CA PRO A 334 8.96 -0.17 -12.87
C PRO A 334 8.55 -1.26 -13.86
N LYS A 335 8.73 -2.55 -13.53
CA LYS A 335 8.33 -3.69 -14.34
C LYS A 335 7.05 -4.31 -13.77
N PHE A 336 5.97 -4.30 -14.56
CA PHE A 336 4.64 -4.78 -14.17
C PHE A 336 3.87 -5.31 -15.39
N TRP A 337 2.87 -6.14 -15.13
CA TRP A 337 1.88 -6.56 -16.11
C TRP A 337 0.79 -5.51 -16.25
N HIS A 338 0.38 -5.27 -17.49
CA HIS A 338 -0.73 -4.41 -17.86
C HIS A 338 -1.69 -5.26 -18.69
N LEU A 339 -2.87 -5.55 -18.13
CA LEU A 339 -3.89 -6.38 -18.75
C LEU A 339 -5.14 -5.53 -18.99
N THR A 340 -5.73 -5.59 -20.17
CA THR A 340 -6.89 -4.76 -20.55
C THR A 340 -7.97 -5.64 -21.16
N VAL A 341 -9.22 -5.42 -20.75
CA VAL A 341 -10.41 -6.03 -21.37
C VAL A 341 -11.41 -4.94 -21.70
N ASN A 342 -11.92 -4.93 -22.93
CA ASN A 342 -13.04 -4.06 -23.31
C ASN A 342 -14.40 -4.73 -23.09
N ALA A 343 -15.48 -3.96 -23.18
CA ALA A 343 -16.84 -4.48 -23.00
C ALA A 343 -17.24 -5.61 -23.98
N ALA A 344 -16.55 -5.75 -25.13
CA ALA A 344 -16.72 -6.84 -26.10
C ALA A 344 -15.89 -8.10 -25.79
N ASN A 345 -15.23 -8.16 -24.62
CA ASN A 345 -14.31 -9.23 -24.20
C ASN A 345 -13.05 -9.39 -25.06
N SER A 346 -12.65 -8.35 -25.81
CA SER A 346 -11.33 -8.33 -26.45
C SER A 346 -10.27 -8.02 -25.42
N GLN A 347 -9.13 -8.71 -25.54
CA GLN A 347 -8.04 -8.64 -24.57
C GLN A 347 -6.81 -7.99 -25.19
N TRP A 348 -6.12 -7.19 -24.39
CA TRP A 348 -4.77 -6.71 -24.65
C TRP A 348 -3.91 -6.98 -23.42
N ASP A 349 -2.68 -7.48 -23.57
CA ASP A 349 -1.74 -7.42 -22.47
C ASP A 349 -0.29 -7.17 -22.89
N ALA A 350 0.49 -6.71 -21.91
CA ALA A 350 1.92 -6.59 -22.06
C ALA A 350 2.64 -6.67 -20.72
N LEU A 351 3.88 -7.15 -20.79
CA LEU A 351 4.87 -6.86 -19.76
C LEU A 351 5.45 -5.47 -20.01
N THR A 352 5.15 -4.53 -19.12
CA THR A 352 5.53 -3.12 -19.25
C THR A 352 6.72 -2.81 -18.34
N HIS A 353 7.68 -2.04 -18.86
CA HIS A 353 8.76 -1.44 -18.09
C HIS A 353 8.71 0.09 -18.22
N ARG A 354 8.30 0.76 -17.14
CA ARG A 354 7.96 2.19 -17.09
C ARG A 354 6.83 2.51 -18.07
N THR A 355 7.19 2.92 -19.29
CA THR A 355 6.26 3.29 -20.37
C THR A 355 6.39 2.40 -21.61
N GLN A 356 7.30 1.42 -21.59
CA GLN A 356 7.57 0.55 -22.74
C GLN A 356 6.90 -0.81 -22.55
N SER A 357 5.94 -1.13 -23.41
CA SER A 357 5.16 -2.37 -23.37
C SER A 357 5.71 -3.42 -24.35
N GLN A 358 5.92 -4.64 -23.86
CA GLN A 358 6.40 -5.78 -24.66
C GLN A 358 5.22 -6.68 -25.08
N LEU A 359 4.56 -6.33 -26.18
CA LEU A 359 3.33 -6.99 -26.68
C LEU A 359 3.50 -8.48 -27.05
N ALA A 360 4.71 -8.92 -27.39
CA ALA A 360 4.93 -10.32 -27.75
C ALA A 360 4.84 -11.29 -26.57
N THR A 361 4.83 -10.77 -25.33
CA THR A 361 4.79 -11.60 -24.11
C THR A 361 3.39 -11.60 -23.55
N ASN A 362 2.65 -12.68 -23.83
CA ASN A 362 1.28 -12.85 -23.37
C ASN A 362 1.22 -13.56 -22.01
N ARG A 363 0.41 -13.05 -21.09
CA ARG A 363 0.11 -13.75 -19.83
C ARG A 363 -1.00 -14.78 -20.07
N ALA A 364 -0.96 -15.92 -19.39
CA ALA A 364 -2.00 -16.95 -19.52
C ALA A 364 -3.17 -16.64 -18.57
N TRP A 365 -4.11 -15.79 -18.98
CA TRP A 365 -5.32 -15.44 -18.22
C TRP A 365 -6.59 -15.59 -19.07
N ARG A 366 -7.75 -15.57 -18.42
CA ARG A 366 -9.06 -15.72 -19.07
C ARG A 366 -9.97 -14.59 -18.63
N SER A 367 -10.85 -14.15 -19.53
CA SER A 367 -11.91 -13.21 -19.21
C SER A 367 -13.21 -13.54 -19.93
N ALA A 368 -14.31 -13.04 -19.39
CA ALA A 368 -15.62 -13.02 -20.01
C ALA A 368 -16.34 -11.72 -19.65
N THR A 369 -17.10 -11.16 -20.60
CA THR A 369 -17.92 -9.97 -20.36
C THR A 369 -19.38 -10.23 -20.68
N ARG A 370 -20.25 -9.42 -20.06
CA ARG A 370 -21.68 -9.43 -20.36
C ARG A 370 -22.28 -8.04 -20.19
N ILE A 371 -23.07 -7.61 -21.16
CA ILE A 371 -23.83 -6.36 -21.07
C ILE A 371 -25.21 -6.63 -20.48
N ALA A 372 -25.64 -5.78 -19.55
CA ALA A 372 -26.91 -5.89 -18.85
C ALA A 372 -27.56 -4.52 -18.63
N GLY A 373 -28.13 -3.95 -19.70
CA GLY A 373 -28.80 -2.65 -19.63
C GLY A 373 -27.79 -1.49 -19.58
N ASP A 374 -27.77 -0.78 -18.46
CA ASP A 374 -26.92 0.40 -18.19
C ASP A 374 -25.54 0.05 -17.62
N ARG A 375 -25.11 -1.20 -17.78
CA ARG A 375 -23.84 -1.69 -17.25
C ARG A 375 -23.29 -2.82 -18.08
N TRP A 376 -21.98 -3.01 -17.97
CA TRP A 376 -21.31 -4.23 -18.39
C TRP A 376 -20.56 -4.85 -17.21
N CYS A 377 -20.56 -6.17 -17.22
CA CYS A 377 -19.89 -7.01 -16.26
C CYS A 377 -18.67 -7.65 -16.93
N LEU A 378 -17.64 -7.87 -16.13
CA LEU A 378 -16.41 -8.53 -16.54
C LEU A 378 -15.96 -9.49 -15.45
N GLU A 379 -15.55 -10.69 -15.82
CA GLU A 379 -14.82 -11.59 -14.94
C GLU A 379 -13.44 -11.90 -15.50
N ILE A 380 -12.44 -12.00 -14.62
CA ILE A 380 -11.05 -12.33 -14.93
C ILE A 380 -10.59 -13.46 -14.02
N CYS A 381 -9.94 -14.47 -14.60
CA CYS A 381 -9.17 -15.49 -13.88
C CYS A 381 -7.69 -15.33 -14.23
N LEU A 382 -6.88 -14.97 -13.25
CA LEU A 382 -5.46 -14.70 -13.41
C LEU A 382 -4.60 -15.66 -12.57
N PRO A 383 -3.86 -16.60 -13.19
CA PRO A 383 -2.86 -17.39 -12.51
C PRO A 383 -1.74 -16.51 -11.93
N LEU A 384 -1.42 -16.73 -10.66
CA LEU A 384 -0.35 -16.06 -9.94
C LEU A 384 0.97 -16.81 -10.15
N THR A 385 2.10 -16.10 -10.24
CA THR A 385 3.43 -16.72 -10.22
C THR A 385 3.82 -17.12 -8.80
N GLU A 386 4.87 -17.94 -8.67
CA GLU A 386 5.39 -18.33 -7.36
C GLU A 386 5.90 -17.13 -6.55
N GLU A 387 6.54 -16.16 -7.21
CA GLU A 387 7.00 -14.92 -6.59
C GLU A 387 5.82 -14.09 -6.08
N GLU A 388 4.78 -13.93 -6.90
CA GLU A 388 3.59 -13.15 -6.54
C GLU A 388 2.86 -13.75 -5.32
N ARG A 389 2.80 -15.08 -5.21
CA ARG A 389 2.23 -15.78 -4.04
C ARG A 389 3.07 -15.62 -2.77
N LYS A 390 4.38 -15.38 -2.89
CA LYS A 390 5.32 -15.34 -1.75
C LYS A 390 5.55 -13.95 -1.15
N LEU A 391 4.96 -12.89 -1.72
CA LEU A 391 5.16 -11.50 -1.25
C LEU A 391 4.64 -11.24 0.19
N GLY A 392 3.83 -12.14 0.73
CA GLY A 392 3.38 -12.09 2.13
C GLY A 392 2.65 -10.77 2.46
N PRO A 393 2.86 -10.18 3.65
CA PRO A 393 2.20 -8.92 4.05
C PRO A 393 2.62 -7.73 3.19
N GLY A 394 3.71 -7.85 2.40
CA GLY A 394 4.08 -6.84 1.41
C GLY A 394 3.05 -6.73 0.28
N GLY A 395 2.39 -7.82 -0.12
CA GLY A 395 1.44 -7.82 -1.23
C GLY A 395 2.04 -7.43 -2.58
N LEU A 396 1.20 -7.36 -3.60
CA LEU A 396 1.52 -6.91 -4.96
C LEU A 396 1.35 -5.39 -5.07
N GLY A 397 2.19 -4.74 -5.86
CA GLY A 397 1.85 -3.42 -6.39
C GLY A 397 0.68 -3.61 -7.36
N PHE A 398 -0.42 -2.89 -7.15
CA PHE A 398 -1.67 -3.14 -7.87
C PHE A 398 -2.45 -1.85 -8.13
N ASN A 399 -3.03 -1.73 -9.32
CA ASN A 399 -4.02 -0.72 -9.62
C ASN A 399 -5.06 -1.21 -10.65
N LEU A 400 -6.20 -0.52 -10.69
CA LEU A 400 -7.23 -0.69 -11.70
C LEU A 400 -7.46 0.63 -12.40
N GLY A 401 -7.53 0.62 -13.72
CA GLY A 401 -7.94 1.75 -14.57
C GLY A 401 -9.27 1.48 -15.26
N ARG A 402 -10.08 2.52 -15.47
CA ARG A 402 -11.33 2.49 -16.22
C ARG A 402 -11.30 3.60 -17.25
N GLU A 403 -11.46 3.24 -18.52
CA GLU A 403 -11.64 4.21 -19.62
C GLU A 403 -13.10 4.22 -20.06
N ASP A 404 -13.85 5.22 -19.61
CA ASP A 404 -15.19 5.49 -20.12
C ASP A 404 -15.07 6.36 -21.37
N TYR A 405 -15.04 5.71 -22.53
CA TYR A 405 -14.72 6.38 -23.80
C TYR A 405 -15.81 7.41 -24.20
N PRO A 406 -17.12 7.08 -24.14
CA PRO A 406 -18.18 8.04 -24.41
C PRO A 406 -18.17 9.25 -23.47
N ALA A 407 -17.92 9.04 -22.16
CA ALA A 407 -17.86 10.15 -21.20
C ALA A 407 -16.53 10.91 -21.23
N ARG A 408 -15.52 10.40 -21.96
CA ARG A 408 -14.14 10.92 -21.98
C ARG A 408 -13.50 10.97 -20.60
N GLU A 409 -13.75 9.95 -19.78
CA GLU A 409 -13.22 9.86 -18.42
C GLU A 409 -12.20 8.72 -18.27
N PHE A 410 -11.08 9.04 -17.62
CA PHE A 410 -10.06 8.08 -17.19
C PHE A 410 -10.04 8.08 -15.67
N SER A 411 -10.42 6.96 -15.05
CA SER A 411 -10.48 6.85 -13.59
C SER A 411 -9.72 5.63 -13.07
N THR A 412 -9.25 5.71 -11.82
CA THR A 412 -8.48 4.63 -11.19
C THR A 412 -8.98 4.30 -9.80
N TRP A 413 -8.75 3.05 -9.37
CA TRP A 413 -9.03 2.62 -8.00
C TRP A 413 -8.10 3.29 -6.99
N SER A 414 -6.78 3.19 -7.23
CA SER A 414 -5.75 3.94 -6.50
C SER A 414 -5.39 5.16 -7.35
N GLY A 415 -5.64 6.36 -6.82
CA GLY A 415 -5.50 7.60 -7.58
C GLY A 415 -4.10 7.81 -8.15
N VAL A 416 -4.01 8.38 -9.35
CA VAL A 416 -2.74 8.65 -10.05
C VAL A 416 -2.64 10.11 -10.52
N SER A 417 -1.41 10.59 -10.64
CA SER A 417 -1.10 11.99 -10.96
C SER A 417 -1.06 12.28 -12.46
N GLU A 418 -0.85 11.31 -13.34
CA GLU A 418 -0.58 11.61 -14.77
C GLU A 418 -1.31 10.65 -15.71
N CYS A 419 -1.08 9.36 -15.51
CA CYS A 419 -1.59 8.30 -16.36
C CYS A 419 -1.67 7.01 -15.56
N PHE A 420 -2.37 6.01 -16.10
CA PHE A 420 -2.53 4.73 -15.43
C PHE A 420 -1.22 3.98 -15.11
N PRO A 421 -0.20 3.88 -15.99
CA PRO A 421 1.02 3.12 -15.73
C PRO A 421 2.04 3.79 -14.79
N GLU A 422 1.62 4.68 -13.89
CA GLU A 422 2.48 5.31 -12.87
C GLU A 422 2.74 4.34 -11.70
N TYR A 423 3.62 3.37 -11.93
CA TYR A 423 3.95 2.28 -10.99
C TYR A 423 4.41 2.74 -9.60
N SER A 424 4.90 3.98 -9.49
CA SER A 424 5.29 4.58 -8.22
C SER A 424 4.08 4.92 -7.34
N GLU A 425 2.88 5.00 -7.92
CA GLU A 425 1.61 5.39 -7.30
C GLU A 425 0.62 4.22 -7.12
N PHE A 426 0.99 3.02 -7.58
CA PHE A 426 0.17 1.83 -7.40
C PHE A 426 -0.14 1.58 -5.92
N GLY A 427 -1.38 1.11 -5.70
CA GLY A 427 -1.83 0.60 -4.42
C GLY A 427 -1.20 -0.76 -4.10
N ARG A 428 -1.76 -1.41 -3.09
CA ARG A 428 -1.32 -2.72 -2.58
C ARG A 428 -2.46 -3.71 -2.63
N LEU A 429 -2.22 -4.87 -3.24
CA LEU A 429 -3.11 -6.02 -3.17
C LEU A 429 -2.45 -7.09 -2.31
N VAL A 430 -3.04 -7.40 -1.15
CA VAL A 430 -2.52 -8.37 -0.20
C VAL A 430 -3.40 -9.61 -0.23
N LEU A 431 -2.84 -10.76 -0.60
CA LEU A 431 -3.56 -12.04 -0.56
C LEU A 431 -3.69 -12.49 0.90
N ALA A 432 -4.90 -12.51 1.43
CA ALA A 432 -5.14 -12.93 2.80
C ALA A 432 -5.01 -14.46 2.88
N PRO A 433 -4.25 -15.01 3.85
CA PRO A 433 -4.18 -16.45 3.99
C PRO A 433 -5.58 -17.02 4.23
N LEU A 434 -5.81 -18.26 3.78
CA LEU A 434 -7.00 -19.01 4.20
C LEU A 434 -7.01 -19.00 5.73
N LYS A 435 -8.09 -18.52 6.34
CA LYS A 435 -8.23 -18.52 7.80
C LYS A 435 -8.23 -19.98 8.27
N THR A 436 -7.09 -20.43 8.79
CA THR A 436 -6.97 -21.75 9.42
C THR A 436 -7.90 -21.82 10.63
N GLN A 437 -8.82 -22.78 10.64
CA GLN A 437 -9.55 -23.14 11.83
C GLN A 437 -8.68 -24.07 12.67
N VAL A 438 -8.15 -23.53 13.77
CA VAL A 438 -7.43 -24.30 14.76
C VAL A 438 -8.45 -25.08 15.60
N VAL A 439 -8.46 -26.40 15.49
CA VAL A 439 -9.35 -27.28 16.25
C VAL A 439 -8.74 -27.59 17.62
N TYR A 440 -7.41 -27.67 17.70
CA TYR A 440 -6.68 -27.75 18.95
C TYR A 440 -5.29 -27.12 18.79
N GLU A 441 -4.89 -26.31 19.77
CA GLU A 441 -3.54 -25.76 19.90
C GLU A 441 -3.10 -25.99 21.33
N ASN A 442 -2.07 -26.83 21.51
CA ASN A 442 -1.58 -27.13 22.85
C ASN A 442 -0.64 -26.01 23.31
N GLY A 443 -1.12 -25.13 24.19
CA GLY A 443 -0.25 -24.23 24.96
C GLY A 443 0.65 -24.97 25.97
N PHE A 444 0.45 -26.29 26.11
CA PHE A 444 1.11 -27.23 27.02
C PHE A 444 0.83 -26.99 28.52
N GLU A 445 -0.06 -26.06 28.87
CA GLU A 445 -0.23 -25.60 30.25
C GLU A 445 -0.98 -26.58 31.19
N GLU A 446 -1.76 -27.56 30.69
CA GLU A 446 -2.68 -28.33 31.58
C GLU A 446 -2.83 -29.86 31.35
N THR A 447 -2.04 -30.54 30.50
CA THR A 447 -2.18 -32.01 30.32
C THR A 447 -0.84 -32.76 30.30
N ASN A 448 -0.50 -33.40 31.43
CA ASN A 448 0.74 -34.15 31.64
C ASN A 448 0.46 -35.63 31.94
N ASP A 449 -0.29 -36.33 31.07
CA ASP A 449 -0.48 -37.77 31.23
C ASP A 449 0.66 -38.54 30.54
N PHE A 450 1.60 -39.03 31.33
CA PHE A 450 2.72 -39.84 30.86
C PHE A 450 2.43 -41.31 31.14
N SER A 451 2.47 -42.13 30.09
CA SER A 451 2.12 -43.55 30.15
C SER A 451 3.29 -44.43 29.73
N PHE A 452 3.40 -45.60 30.35
CA PHE A 452 4.40 -46.60 30.02
C PHE A 452 3.76 -47.97 29.81
N TRP A 453 4.25 -48.68 28.80
CA TRP A 453 3.85 -50.05 28.51
C TRP A 453 5.03 -50.89 28.01
N GLN A 454 5.13 -52.14 28.48
CA GLN A 454 6.13 -53.10 27.99
C GLN A 454 5.49 -54.45 27.63
N ALA A 455 5.81 -54.96 26.43
CA ALA A 455 5.42 -56.30 26.00
C ALA A 455 6.31 -57.38 26.66
N GLY A 456 5.70 -58.47 27.15
CA GLY A 456 6.41 -59.64 27.67
C GLY A 456 5.85 -60.16 28.99
N SER A 457 6.47 -61.21 29.54
CA SER A 457 6.13 -61.76 30.86
C SER A 457 7.24 -61.43 31.88
N PRO A 458 6.93 -60.72 32.98
CA PRO A 458 5.62 -60.16 33.32
C PRO A 458 5.31 -58.88 32.52
N ARG A 459 4.05 -58.70 32.14
CA ARG A 459 3.56 -57.49 31.47
C ARG A 459 3.52 -56.34 32.48
N VAL A 460 4.17 -55.23 32.15
CA VAL A 460 4.13 -54.00 32.94
C VAL A 460 3.32 -52.97 32.16
N ASP A 461 2.22 -52.56 32.77
CA ASP A 461 1.25 -51.61 32.21
C ASP A 461 1.05 -50.51 33.25
N GLY A 462 1.25 -49.25 32.85
CA GLY A 462 1.20 -48.08 33.72
C GLY A 462 2.57 -47.60 34.22
N LEU A 463 2.70 -46.27 34.30
CA LEU A 463 3.91 -45.58 34.73
C LEU A 463 4.33 -45.94 36.17
N GLU A 464 3.41 -45.85 37.13
CA GLU A 464 3.67 -46.13 38.54
C GLU A 464 4.21 -47.55 38.76
N LYS A 465 3.69 -48.51 38.00
CA LYS A 465 4.14 -49.91 38.04
C LYS A 465 5.53 -50.08 37.42
N ALA A 466 5.87 -49.29 36.41
CA ALA A 466 7.19 -49.29 35.78
C ALA A 466 8.26 -48.68 36.70
N GLU A 467 7.93 -47.58 37.38
CA GLU A 467 8.82 -46.93 38.34
C GLU A 467 9.04 -47.78 39.59
N SER A 468 7.98 -48.36 40.16
CA SER A 468 8.07 -49.22 41.35
C SER A 468 8.88 -50.50 41.08
N ASN A 469 8.79 -51.06 39.87
CA ASN A 469 9.63 -52.17 39.44
C ASN A 469 11.07 -51.73 39.04
N GLY A 470 11.34 -50.42 39.03
CA GLY A 470 12.65 -49.83 38.76
C GLY A 470 13.09 -49.91 37.30
N PHE A 471 12.17 -50.05 36.35
CA PHE A 471 12.51 -50.07 34.92
C PHE A 471 12.93 -48.70 34.41
N LEU A 472 12.24 -47.66 34.88
CA LEU A 472 12.50 -46.28 34.52
C LEU A 472 12.22 -45.35 35.69
N LYS A 473 12.56 -44.08 35.52
CA LYS A 473 12.08 -42.96 36.32
C LYS A 473 11.68 -41.84 35.35
N GLN A 474 10.46 -41.33 35.47
CA GLN A 474 10.07 -40.09 34.84
C GLN A 474 10.84 -38.96 35.56
N GLU A 475 11.76 -38.33 34.84
CA GLU A 475 12.48 -37.18 35.38
C GLU A 475 11.68 -35.90 35.21
N TYR A 476 10.98 -35.78 34.08
CA TYR A 476 10.17 -34.61 33.78
C TYR A 476 9.11 -34.91 32.71
N CYS A 477 7.90 -34.38 32.88
CA CYS A 477 6.89 -34.28 31.83
C CYS A 477 6.10 -33.00 32.08
N GLY A 478 6.26 -32.00 31.21
CA GLY A 478 5.61 -30.70 31.37
C GLY A 478 6.20 -29.60 30.50
N THR A 479 5.76 -28.36 30.72
CA THR A 479 6.22 -27.19 29.96
C THR A 479 7.64 -26.76 30.32
N SER A 480 8.48 -26.51 29.33
CA SER A 480 9.86 -26.06 29.50
C SER A 480 10.22 -24.94 28.52
N GLU A 481 11.04 -24.00 28.99
CA GLU A 481 11.63 -22.92 28.20
C GLU A 481 12.95 -23.32 27.52
N GLU A 482 13.53 -24.47 27.88
CA GLU A 482 14.86 -24.92 27.46
C GLU A 482 14.99 -25.16 25.93
N ALA A 483 13.88 -25.20 25.19
CA ALA A 483 13.85 -25.52 23.76
C ALA A 483 12.69 -24.83 23.00
N ALA A 484 12.23 -23.66 23.47
CA ALA A 484 11.14 -22.90 22.85
C ALA A 484 11.57 -22.15 21.58
N VAL A 485 11.30 -22.70 20.39
CA VAL A 485 11.62 -22.04 19.09
C VAL A 485 10.49 -21.13 18.62
N SER A 486 9.24 -21.46 18.95
CA SER A 486 8.03 -20.70 18.60
C SER A 486 7.81 -19.41 19.41
N GLY A 487 8.64 -19.13 20.42
CA GLY A 487 8.40 -18.06 21.39
C GLY A 487 7.37 -18.43 22.47
N ARG A 488 6.89 -19.68 22.50
CA ARG A 488 6.04 -20.27 23.55
C ARG A 488 6.77 -21.43 24.24
N LYS A 489 6.35 -21.80 25.45
CA LYS A 489 6.92 -22.94 26.17
C LYS A 489 6.76 -24.22 25.34
N SER A 490 7.79 -25.06 25.33
CA SER A 490 7.78 -26.40 24.70
C SER A 490 7.32 -27.46 25.70
N LEU A 491 6.73 -28.58 25.26
CA LEU A 491 6.58 -29.76 26.12
C LEU A 491 7.90 -30.53 26.14
N LYS A 492 8.44 -30.73 27.34
CA LYS A 492 9.62 -31.56 27.60
C LYS A 492 9.21 -32.87 28.25
N ILE A 493 9.65 -33.97 27.66
CA ILE A 493 9.48 -35.33 28.19
C ILE A 493 10.87 -35.89 28.42
N ALA A 494 11.26 -36.09 29.68
CA ALA A 494 12.57 -36.62 30.06
C ALA A 494 12.40 -37.89 30.89
N VAL A 495 13.00 -38.98 30.43
CA VAL A 495 12.86 -40.31 31.04
C VAL A 495 14.23 -40.95 31.19
N ALA A 496 14.55 -41.43 32.38
CA ALA A 496 15.74 -42.21 32.67
C ALA A 496 15.39 -43.69 32.77
N PHE A 497 15.90 -44.51 31.86
CA PHE A 497 15.73 -45.95 31.87
C PHE A 497 16.83 -46.59 32.70
N LYS A 498 16.47 -47.26 33.80
CA LYS A 498 17.41 -47.71 34.84
C LYS A 498 17.75 -49.19 34.78
N LYS A 499 16.89 -49.99 34.15
CA LYS A 499 17.12 -51.42 33.93
C LYS A 499 16.96 -51.72 32.45
N LYS A 500 17.67 -52.74 31.98
CA LYS A 500 17.48 -53.27 30.63
C LYS A 500 16.02 -53.68 30.46
N THR A 501 15.28 -52.92 29.66
CA THR A 501 13.98 -53.36 29.14
C THR A 501 14.23 -54.46 28.10
N ARG A 502 13.28 -55.38 27.89
CA ARG A 502 13.41 -56.39 26.82
C ARG A 502 13.24 -55.75 25.45
N ASP A 503 13.34 -56.55 24.38
CA ASP A 503 13.45 -56.12 22.98
C ASP A 503 12.41 -55.08 22.49
N PHE A 504 11.33 -54.88 23.25
CA PHE A 504 10.24 -53.96 22.94
C PHE A 504 9.67 -53.28 24.20
N ALA A 505 9.83 -51.96 24.31
CA ALA A 505 9.23 -51.11 25.35
C ALA A 505 8.70 -49.81 24.75
N PHE A 506 7.55 -49.35 25.25
CA PHE A 506 6.92 -48.09 24.87
C PHE A 506 6.87 -47.14 26.07
N ALA A 507 7.37 -45.94 25.86
CA ALA A 507 7.26 -44.84 26.81
C ALA A 507 6.76 -43.61 26.05
N GLY A 508 5.76 -42.91 26.60
CA GLY A 508 5.12 -41.86 25.82
C GLY A 508 4.23 -40.90 26.58
N TRP A 509 4.10 -39.71 26.02
CA TRP A 509 3.10 -38.74 26.44
C TRP A 509 1.78 -39.04 25.74
N ARG A 510 0.68 -38.92 26.48
CA ARG A 510 -0.69 -38.96 25.97
C ARG A 510 -1.33 -37.59 26.18
N GLY A 511 -1.79 -37.00 25.09
CA GLY A 511 -2.55 -35.75 25.10
C GLY A 511 -4.01 -35.93 25.48
N PRO A 512 -4.77 -34.82 25.60
CA PRO A 512 -6.18 -34.87 25.91
C PRO A 512 -6.96 -35.63 24.84
N ASN A 513 -8.11 -36.13 25.27
CA ASN A 513 -9.12 -36.67 24.39
C ASN A 513 -9.79 -35.51 23.64
N LEU A 514 -9.64 -35.48 22.32
CA LEU A 514 -10.24 -34.49 21.43
C LEU A 514 -11.51 -35.07 20.81
N ASP A 515 -12.58 -34.29 20.84
CA ASP A 515 -13.83 -34.63 20.18
C ASP A 515 -13.86 -34.01 18.77
N LEU A 516 -13.54 -34.82 17.76
CA LEU A 516 -13.28 -34.33 16.40
C LEU A 516 -14.46 -34.60 15.47
N LYS A 517 -14.95 -33.55 14.79
CA LYS A 517 -15.88 -33.68 13.66
C LYS A 517 -15.14 -33.59 12.33
N VAL A 518 -15.37 -34.57 11.45
CA VAL A 518 -14.70 -34.70 10.16
C VAL A 518 -15.48 -33.95 9.08
N GLU A 519 -15.58 -32.63 9.21
CA GLU A 519 -16.20 -31.78 8.18
C GLU A 519 -15.15 -31.15 7.25
N LYS A 520 -13.87 -31.23 7.62
CA LYS A 520 -12.73 -30.64 6.91
C LYS A 520 -11.51 -31.57 6.98
N ALA A 521 -10.54 -31.32 6.11
CA ALA A 521 -9.22 -31.92 6.27
C ALA A 521 -8.64 -31.55 7.64
N LEU A 522 -7.94 -32.46 8.31
CA LEU A 522 -7.34 -32.23 9.63
C LEU A 522 -5.88 -32.67 9.63
N TYR A 523 -5.00 -31.77 10.05
CA TYR A 523 -3.56 -31.98 10.10
C TYR A 523 -3.06 -31.85 11.53
N LEU A 524 -2.41 -32.89 12.05
CA LEU A 524 -1.64 -32.81 13.28
C LEU A 524 -0.19 -32.48 12.93
N SER A 525 0.30 -31.32 13.32
CA SER A 525 1.67 -30.90 13.04
C SER A 525 2.39 -30.32 14.24
N GLY A 526 3.72 -30.35 14.21
CA GLY A 526 4.56 -29.79 15.27
C GLY A 526 6.06 -29.94 14.98
N ARG A 527 6.87 -29.33 15.83
CA ARG A 527 8.33 -29.41 15.80
C ARG A 527 8.81 -30.26 16.96
N PHE A 528 9.81 -31.10 16.70
CA PHE A 528 10.28 -32.11 17.64
C PHE A 528 11.79 -32.11 17.73
N LYS A 529 12.34 -32.24 18.93
CA LYS A 529 13.77 -32.44 19.14
C LYS A 529 13.99 -33.62 20.07
N VAL A 530 14.84 -34.54 19.65
CA VAL A 530 15.18 -35.73 20.45
C VAL A 530 16.64 -35.61 20.88
N GLN A 531 16.88 -35.73 22.18
CA GLN A 531 18.20 -35.80 22.79
C GLN A 531 18.39 -37.18 23.41
N GLU A 532 19.34 -37.93 22.89
CA GLU A 532 19.69 -39.29 23.30
C GLU A 532 21.19 -39.52 23.07
N ARG A 533 21.83 -40.35 23.89
CA ARG A 533 23.28 -40.63 23.78
C ARG A 533 23.62 -41.57 22.61
N ASP A 534 22.73 -42.54 22.34
CA ASP A 534 22.85 -43.46 21.20
C ASP A 534 21.51 -43.57 20.43
N PRO A 535 21.31 -42.74 19.40
CA PRO A 535 20.06 -42.71 18.63
C PRO A 535 19.96 -43.86 17.60
N THR A 536 21.00 -44.66 17.38
CA THR A 536 21.06 -45.60 16.23
C THR A 536 20.00 -46.70 16.26
N ARG A 537 19.48 -47.02 17.45
CA ARG A 537 18.43 -48.03 17.68
C ARG A 537 17.13 -47.43 18.21
N LEU A 538 17.08 -46.12 18.41
CA LEU A 538 15.93 -45.41 18.94
C LEU A 538 15.00 -44.99 17.81
N GLN A 539 13.73 -45.37 17.93
CA GLN A 539 12.64 -44.89 17.13
C GLN A 539 11.74 -43.98 17.97
N VAL A 540 11.49 -42.76 17.48
CA VAL A 540 10.51 -41.84 18.08
C VAL A 540 9.44 -41.55 17.04
N ARG A 541 8.17 -41.67 17.42
CA ARG A 541 7.01 -41.47 16.54
C ARG A 541 6.02 -40.51 17.16
N ILE A 542 5.38 -39.70 16.32
CA ILE A 542 4.12 -39.03 16.66
C ILE A 542 2.97 -39.91 16.19
N ALA A 543 1.91 -40.01 16.99
CA ALA A 543 0.73 -40.80 16.69
C ALA A 543 -0.55 -40.01 16.98
N ALA A 544 -1.56 -40.22 16.13
CA ALA A 544 -2.95 -39.91 16.42
C ALA A 544 -3.72 -41.22 16.53
N VAL A 545 -4.36 -41.45 17.68
CA VAL A 545 -5.07 -42.70 17.97
C VAL A 545 -6.55 -42.43 18.14
N VAL A 546 -7.37 -43.18 17.41
CA VAL A 546 -8.84 -43.07 17.45
C VAL A 546 -9.41 -44.26 18.22
N SER A 547 -10.23 -43.97 19.24
CA SER A 547 -10.84 -45.03 20.07
C SER A 547 -12.13 -45.61 19.45
N GLY A 548 -12.52 -46.82 19.92
CA GLY A 548 -13.83 -47.43 19.60
C GLY A 548 -13.94 -48.07 18.20
N ILE A 549 -12.85 -48.55 17.60
CA ILE A 549 -12.83 -49.07 16.23
C ILE A 549 -13.14 -50.58 16.17
N PRO A 550 -13.98 -51.07 15.23
CA PRO A 550 -14.22 -52.49 15.01
C PRO A 550 -12.94 -53.27 14.64
N LYS A 551 -12.84 -54.55 15.02
CA LYS A 551 -11.70 -55.42 14.65
C LYS A 551 -11.42 -55.36 13.13
N GLY A 552 -10.19 -55.03 12.75
CA GLY A 552 -9.71 -55.09 11.37
C GLY A 552 -9.54 -53.75 10.63
N LYS A 553 -9.81 -52.60 11.25
CA LYS A 553 -9.47 -51.28 10.70
C LYS A 553 -8.31 -50.63 11.46
N GLU A 554 -7.51 -49.83 10.75
CA GLU A 554 -6.42 -49.06 11.37
C GLU A 554 -6.99 -48.06 12.38
N SER A 555 -6.47 -48.13 13.61
CA SER A 555 -6.90 -47.28 14.72
C SER A 555 -5.90 -46.18 15.08
N GLU A 556 -4.80 -46.13 14.35
CA GLU A 556 -3.65 -45.30 14.66
C GLU A 556 -2.99 -44.86 13.34
N MET A 557 -2.65 -43.58 13.25
CA MET A 557 -1.77 -43.06 12.22
C MET A 557 -0.50 -42.54 12.88
N THR A 558 0.66 -42.96 12.38
CA THR A 558 1.97 -42.56 12.96
C THR A 558 2.93 -42.01 11.91
N GLN A 559 3.79 -41.09 12.32
CA GLN A 559 4.95 -40.65 11.54
C GLN A 559 6.21 -40.76 12.39
N THR A 560 7.27 -41.30 11.80
CA THR A 560 8.56 -41.47 12.46
C THR A 560 9.34 -40.17 12.44
N LEU A 561 9.73 -39.70 13.63
CA LEU A 561 10.55 -38.51 13.87
C LEU A 561 12.05 -38.83 13.89
N LEU A 562 12.40 -40.02 14.37
CA LEU A 562 13.78 -40.52 14.48
C LEU A 562 13.76 -42.05 14.32
N GLY A 563 14.76 -42.64 13.65
CA GLY A 563 14.92 -44.09 13.44
C GLY A 563 14.50 -44.59 12.03
N GLN A 564 14.98 -45.77 11.60
CA GLN A 564 14.64 -46.37 10.30
C GLN A 564 13.37 -47.24 10.37
N GLY A 565 12.56 -47.23 9.29
CA GLY A 565 11.47 -48.19 9.10
C GLY A 565 10.04 -47.70 9.40
N GLY A 566 9.68 -46.47 9.04
CA GLY A 566 8.29 -45.99 9.08
C GLY A 566 7.85 -45.29 7.80
N ASN A 567 6.54 -45.12 7.61
CA ASN A 567 5.97 -44.33 6.51
C ASN A 567 6.23 -42.83 6.76
N ASN A 568 6.63 -42.11 5.71
CA ASN A 568 7.00 -40.68 5.67
C ASN A 568 8.26 -40.30 6.48
N GLU A 569 9.33 -39.93 5.78
CA GLU A 569 10.52 -39.35 6.41
C GLU A 569 10.22 -37.97 7.03
N PRO A 570 10.77 -37.65 8.22
CA PRO A 570 10.58 -36.35 8.85
C PRO A 570 11.42 -35.26 8.16
N VAL A 571 10.90 -34.03 8.13
CA VAL A 571 11.63 -32.89 7.58
C VAL A 571 12.62 -32.39 8.62
N LYS A 572 13.93 -32.45 8.33
CA LYS A 572 14.99 -31.95 9.24
C LYS A 572 15.04 -30.42 9.19
N LEU A 573 15.02 -29.77 10.36
CA LEU A 573 15.01 -28.29 10.48
C LEU A 573 16.36 -27.67 10.87
N GLY A 574 17.35 -28.48 11.25
CA GLY A 574 18.62 -28.01 11.83
C GLY A 574 18.65 -28.11 13.37
N ASP A 575 19.84 -28.07 13.98
CA ASP A 575 20.05 -28.13 15.44
C ASP A 575 19.36 -29.30 16.18
N GLY A 576 19.17 -30.41 15.47
CA GLY A 576 18.50 -31.62 15.98
C GLY A 576 16.97 -31.53 16.02
N TRP A 577 16.37 -30.53 15.35
CA TRP A 577 14.93 -30.38 15.19
C TRP A 577 14.40 -31.08 13.93
N TYR A 578 13.18 -31.59 14.07
CA TYR A 578 12.41 -32.28 13.05
C TYR A 578 11.01 -31.69 12.99
N TYR A 579 10.45 -31.60 11.80
CA TYR A 579 9.04 -31.27 11.58
C TYR A 579 8.27 -32.51 11.15
N ALA A 580 7.08 -32.67 11.71
CA ALA A 580 6.17 -33.73 11.36
C ALA A 580 4.76 -33.17 11.14
N SER A 581 4.03 -33.81 10.22
CA SER A 581 2.66 -33.48 9.88
C SER A 581 1.92 -34.74 9.44
N LEU A 582 0.89 -35.11 10.19
CA LEU A 582 -0.02 -36.21 9.88
C LEU A 582 -1.31 -35.66 9.27
N ASN A 583 -1.68 -36.14 8.09
CA ASN A 583 -2.99 -35.88 7.49
C ASN A 583 -4.02 -36.87 8.06
N LEU A 584 -4.73 -36.47 9.11
CA LEU A 584 -5.72 -37.32 9.78
C LEU A 584 -7.00 -37.54 8.95
N SER A 585 -7.17 -36.81 7.86
CA SER A 585 -8.34 -36.92 6.99
C SER A 585 -8.52 -38.34 6.45
N GLU A 586 -7.42 -39.06 6.18
CA GLU A 586 -7.48 -40.46 5.72
C GLU A 586 -7.93 -41.41 6.82
N LEU A 587 -7.36 -41.28 8.03
CA LEU A 587 -7.73 -42.06 9.21
C LEU A 587 -9.20 -41.85 9.60
N LEU A 588 -9.67 -40.62 9.41
CA LEU A 588 -11.01 -40.17 9.78
C LEU A 588 -12.03 -40.27 8.61
N SER A 589 -11.58 -40.66 7.41
CA SER A 589 -12.44 -40.76 6.23
C SER A 589 -13.53 -41.83 6.39
N GLY A 590 -14.77 -41.49 6.01
CA GLY A 590 -15.90 -42.42 6.04
C GLY A 590 -16.65 -42.53 7.38
N TRP A 591 -16.36 -41.67 8.36
CA TRP A 591 -17.01 -41.67 9.67
C TRP A 591 -17.81 -40.37 9.88
N ARG A 592 -19.04 -40.48 10.40
CA ARG A 592 -19.99 -39.36 10.56
C ARG A 592 -20.15 -38.84 12.00
N GLU A 593 -19.67 -39.58 13.00
CA GLU A 593 -19.83 -39.24 14.42
C GLU A 593 -18.51 -38.74 15.05
N PRO A 594 -18.60 -37.81 16.02
CA PRO A 594 -17.44 -37.38 16.80
C PRO A 594 -16.78 -38.57 17.51
N ARG A 595 -15.46 -38.69 17.42
CA ARG A 595 -14.72 -39.75 18.12
C ARG A 595 -13.60 -39.17 18.96
N LEU A 596 -13.40 -39.83 20.09
CA LEU A 596 -12.26 -39.60 20.97
C LEU A 596 -10.97 -39.91 20.20
N CYS A 597 -10.24 -38.87 19.84
CA CYS A 597 -8.88 -38.95 19.33
C CYS A 597 -7.92 -38.47 20.42
N TYR A 598 -6.85 -39.21 20.69
CA TYR A 598 -5.77 -38.69 21.53
C TYR A 598 -4.46 -38.66 20.75
N LEU A 599 -3.63 -37.69 21.11
CA LEU A 599 -2.31 -37.49 20.53
C LEU A 599 -1.28 -38.23 21.38
N ALA A 600 -0.31 -38.87 20.76
CA ALA A 600 0.73 -39.57 21.50
C ALA A 600 2.12 -39.37 20.89
N ILE A 601 3.13 -39.40 21.76
CA ILE A 601 4.54 -39.48 21.37
C ILE A 601 5.06 -40.82 21.87
N ILE A 602 5.57 -41.63 20.95
CA ILE A 602 5.94 -43.01 21.22
C ILE A 602 7.44 -43.16 21.05
N MET A 603 8.13 -43.55 22.11
CA MET A 603 9.55 -43.93 22.09
C MET A 603 9.69 -45.45 22.11
N GLN A 604 10.47 -46.01 21.18
CA GLN A 604 10.70 -47.44 21.03
C GLN A 604 12.16 -47.70 20.68
N LYS A 605 12.85 -48.64 21.34
CA LYS A 605 14.26 -48.96 21.05
C LYS A 605 14.45 -50.45 20.76
N SER A 606 15.10 -50.79 19.64
CA SER A 606 15.37 -52.19 19.30
C SER A 606 16.44 -52.79 20.23
N GLY A 607 16.11 -53.90 20.89
CA GLY A 607 16.94 -54.52 21.93
C GLY A 607 16.77 -53.93 23.34
N GLY A 608 15.81 -53.01 23.49
CA GLY A 608 15.44 -52.38 24.76
C GLY A 608 16.34 -51.20 25.17
N PHE A 609 15.81 -50.36 26.05
CA PHE A 609 16.55 -49.30 26.75
C PHE A 609 17.40 -49.88 27.88
N THR A 610 18.65 -49.43 28.03
CA THR A 610 19.55 -49.87 29.11
C THR A 610 20.41 -48.71 29.61
N ASP A 611 20.18 -48.30 30.87
CA ASP A 611 20.98 -47.27 31.57
C ASP A 611 21.20 -46.00 30.73
N GLU A 612 20.10 -45.42 30.25
CA GLU A 612 20.11 -44.33 29.29
C GLU A 612 19.00 -43.31 29.58
N LYS A 613 19.14 -42.12 29.00
CA LYS A 613 18.21 -41.02 29.19
C LYS A 613 17.78 -40.47 27.83
N VAL A 614 16.47 -40.58 27.58
CA VAL A 614 15.82 -40.01 26.41
C VAL A 614 15.13 -38.71 26.82
N THR A 615 15.37 -37.62 26.08
CA THR A 615 14.59 -36.38 26.21
C THR A 615 13.97 -35.99 24.88
N VAL A 616 12.66 -35.75 24.86
CA VAL A 616 11.92 -35.27 23.69
C VAL A 616 11.33 -33.89 24.01
N TYR A 617 11.58 -32.93 23.13
CA TYR A 617 10.92 -31.62 23.14
C TYR A 617 9.91 -31.56 22.01
N VAL A 618 8.78 -30.95 22.31
CA VAL A 618 7.68 -30.71 21.36
C VAL A 618 7.37 -29.22 21.40
N ASP A 619 7.45 -28.59 20.24
CA ASP A 619 7.14 -27.18 20.07
C ASP A 619 6.04 -27.02 19.03
N ASP A 620 5.14 -26.09 19.27
CA ASP A 620 4.04 -25.73 18.37
C ASP A 620 3.16 -26.91 17.89
N LEU A 621 2.75 -27.81 18.81
CA LEU A 621 1.86 -28.93 18.48
C LEU A 621 0.43 -28.42 18.20
N ARG A 622 -0.06 -28.60 16.97
CA ARG A 622 -1.35 -28.10 16.50
C ARG A 622 -2.14 -29.17 15.76
N LEU A 623 -3.46 -29.12 15.92
CA LEU A 623 -4.44 -29.79 15.07
C LEU A 623 -5.28 -28.72 14.37
N ALA A 624 -5.17 -28.65 13.05
CA ALA A 624 -5.78 -27.59 12.26
C ALA A 624 -6.25 -28.07 10.88
N ASP A 625 -7.09 -27.28 10.21
CA ASP A 625 -7.61 -27.63 8.87
C ASP A 625 -6.62 -27.38 7.71
N THR A 626 -5.45 -26.84 8.02
CA THR A 626 -4.28 -26.74 7.14
C THR A 626 -3.02 -27.14 7.92
N PRO A 627 -2.02 -27.79 7.30
CA PRO A 627 -0.76 -28.06 7.98
C PRO A 627 -0.06 -26.75 8.37
N SER A 628 0.60 -26.70 9.52
CA SER A 628 1.40 -25.53 9.89
C SER A 628 2.50 -25.29 8.86
N VAL A 629 2.60 -24.09 8.31
CA VAL A 629 3.66 -23.76 7.35
C VAL A 629 4.98 -23.63 8.11
N LEU A 630 6.04 -24.24 7.59
CA LEU A 630 7.42 -24.00 8.02
C LEU A 630 7.77 -22.54 7.73
N LYS A 631 7.54 -21.65 8.70
CA LYS A 631 8.09 -20.30 8.72
C LYS A 631 9.52 -20.31 9.24
#